data_AF-A0A6L2NGM0-F1
#
_entry.id   AF-A0A6L2NGM0-F1
#
_cell.length_a   1.000
_cell.length_b   1.000
_cell.length_c   1.000
_cell.angle_alpha   90.00
_cell.angle_beta   90.00
_cell.angle_gamma   90.00
#
_symmetry.space_group_name_H-M   'P 1'
#
loop_
_entity.id
_entity.type
_entity.pdbx_description
1 polymer ?
#
loop_
_entity_poly.entity_id
_entity_poly.type
_entity_poly.pdbx_seq_one_letter_code
_entity_poly.pdbx_strand_id
1 'polypeptide(L)'
;MPLDSDVFDAPSGYNAPQQVHITQGDRVGKAMIVSWVTMDEPGSNTVVYWTHAKRKRRAEGMRTKYSFFNYTSGFIHHCNITHLKHDTKYYYTVGVGHTTRTFSFMTPPEVGPDVPYTFGLIGDLGQSYDSNTTLTHYETNPGEDEPFIPFIHRYHVPYKSSQSTSPFWYSIKRASAHIIVLSSYSAYGKYTPQYKWLFMEGETMRVMFEPWFVKYKVDVVFAGHVHAYERSERVSNIAYNIVNGLSTPVKDQSAPVYITIGDGGNLEGLATK
;
A
#
# COMPACT_ATOMS: atom_id res chain seq x y z
N MET A 1 4.90 -5.84 -20.09
CA MET A 1 5.95 -5.37 -21.00
C MET A 1 6.98 -6.50 -21.14
N PRO A 2 7.76 -6.57 -22.22
CA PRO A 2 8.86 -7.52 -22.38
C PRO A 2 9.91 -7.41 -21.26
N LEU A 3 10.65 -8.48 -20.96
CA LEU A 3 11.64 -8.49 -19.86
C LEU A 3 12.89 -7.62 -20.13
N ASP A 4 13.13 -7.30 -21.39
CA ASP A 4 14.17 -6.42 -21.92
C ASP A 4 13.71 -4.94 -22.06
N SER A 5 12.60 -4.58 -21.40
CA SER A 5 12.20 -3.17 -21.28
C SER A 5 13.09 -2.45 -20.25
N ASP A 6 13.45 -1.20 -20.56
CA ASP A 6 14.25 -0.29 -19.73
C ASP A 6 13.78 -0.20 -18.27
N VAL A 7 12.47 -0.15 -18.03
CA VAL A 7 11.85 -0.15 -16.69
C VAL A 7 12.14 -1.39 -15.83
N PHE A 8 12.70 -2.45 -16.43
CA PHE A 8 13.12 -3.68 -15.75
C PHE A 8 14.64 -3.86 -15.66
N ASP A 9 15.43 -2.89 -16.14
CA ASP A 9 16.89 -2.96 -16.10
C ASP A 9 17.41 -3.14 -14.66
N ALA A 10 18.24 -4.16 -14.48
CA ALA A 10 18.90 -4.41 -13.20
C ALA A 10 19.94 -3.31 -12.90
N PRO A 11 20.00 -2.78 -11.66
CA PRO A 11 20.96 -1.74 -11.32
C PRO A 11 22.40 -2.26 -11.46
N SER A 12 23.24 -1.52 -12.16
CA SER A 12 24.62 -1.90 -12.42
C SER A 12 25.47 -2.01 -11.14
N GLY A 13 26.32 -3.02 -11.08
CA GLY A 13 27.34 -3.20 -10.04
C GLY A 13 27.11 -4.45 -9.18
N TYR A 14 28.19 -4.99 -8.61
CA TYR A 14 28.12 -6.23 -7.82
C TYR A 14 27.18 -6.09 -6.63
N ASN A 15 26.26 -7.05 -6.50
CA ASN A 15 25.24 -7.16 -5.47
C ASN A 15 24.42 -5.87 -5.23
N ALA A 16 24.17 -5.09 -6.30
CA ALA A 16 23.47 -3.82 -6.24
C ALA A 16 22.03 -3.98 -5.71
N PRO A 17 21.58 -3.16 -4.74
CA PRO A 17 20.20 -3.18 -4.26
C PRO A 17 19.20 -2.87 -5.37
N GLN A 18 18.26 -3.79 -5.60
CA GLN A 18 17.16 -3.64 -6.55
C GLN A 18 15.81 -3.75 -5.83
N GLN A 19 14.72 -3.43 -6.55
CA GLN A 19 13.34 -3.49 -6.01
C GLN A 19 13.23 -2.70 -4.68
N VAL A 20 13.89 -1.53 -4.63
CA VAL A 20 13.92 -0.66 -3.46
C VAL A 20 12.57 0.04 -3.36
N HIS A 21 11.94 -0.05 -2.19
CA HIS A 21 10.65 0.60 -1.93
C HIS A 21 10.51 0.93 -0.44
N ILE A 22 9.61 1.85 -0.12
CA ILE A 22 9.41 2.36 1.24
C ILE A 22 7.92 2.37 1.62
N THR A 23 7.63 2.26 2.92
CA THR A 23 6.29 2.51 3.45
C THR A 23 6.33 2.96 4.91
N GLN A 24 5.27 3.62 5.39
CA GLN A 24 5.21 4.14 6.76
C GLN A 24 5.46 3.02 7.78
N GLY A 25 6.42 3.21 8.69
CA GLY A 25 6.90 2.19 9.62
C GLY A 25 6.26 2.20 11.01
N ASP A 26 5.36 3.14 11.27
CA ASP A 26 4.66 3.34 12.53
C ASP A 26 3.23 3.88 12.30
N ARG A 27 2.52 4.17 13.40
CA ARG A 27 1.13 4.62 13.35
C ARG A 27 0.96 6.09 12.97
N VAL A 28 1.99 6.93 13.09
CA VAL A 28 1.85 8.41 13.03
C VAL A 28 2.84 9.12 12.10
N GLY A 29 3.70 8.42 11.37
CA GLY A 29 4.61 9.01 10.39
C GLY A 29 6.00 9.35 10.92
N LYS A 30 6.42 8.78 12.06
CA LYS A 30 7.76 8.96 12.66
C LYS A 30 8.70 7.78 12.41
N ALA A 31 8.27 6.81 11.60
CA ALA A 31 9.12 5.75 11.12
C ALA A 31 8.86 5.42 9.65
N MET A 32 9.87 4.82 9.00
CA MET A 32 9.82 4.40 7.60
C MET A 32 10.44 3.00 7.48
N ILE A 33 9.67 2.04 6.97
CA ILE A 33 10.21 0.74 6.55
C ILE A 33 10.84 0.94 5.19
N VAL A 34 12.14 0.66 5.09
CA VAL A 34 12.90 0.60 3.84
C VAL A 34 13.12 -0.86 3.49
N SER A 35 12.74 -1.24 2.27
CA SER A 35 12.84 -2.59 1.74
C SER A 35 13.70 -2.60 0.47
N TRP A 36 14.46 -3.67 0.26
CA TRP A 36 15.22 -3.90 -0.99
C TRP A 36 15.54 -5.39 -1.16
N VAL A 37 16.01 -5.76 -2.34
CA VAL A 37 16.51 -7.11 -2.66
C VAL A 37 17.95 -7.05 -3.14
N THR A 38 18.78 -7.99 -2.68
CA THR A 38 20.10 -8.28 -3.29
C THR A 38 20.06 -9.69 -3.92
N MET A 39 20.74 -9.86 -5.06
CA MET A 39 20.60 -11.07 -5.89
C MET A 39 21.80 -12.00 -5.79
N ASP A 40 23.02 -11.46 -5.78
CA ASP A 40 24.25 -12.24 -5.86
C ASP A 40 24.59 -12.91 -4.52
N GLU A 41 24.51 -12.15 -3.43
CA GLU A 41 24.85 -12.65 -2.09
C GLU A 41 24.05 -11.95 -0.96
N PRO A 42 24.07 -12.47 0.29
CA PRO A 42 23.16 -12.06 1.35
C PRO A 42 23.23 -10.61 1.82
N GLY A 43 24.30 -9.88 1.49
CA GLY A 43 24.45 -8.45 1.73
C GLY A 43 24.38 -7.99 3.20
N SER A 44 24.50 -6.67 3.37
CA SER A 44 24.25 -5.99 4.64
C SER A 44 22.76 -5.65 4.80
N ASN A 45 22.24 -5.73 6.03
CA ASN A 45 20.90 -5.26 6.40
C ASN A 45 20.89 -3.78 6.85
N THR A 46 22.01 -3.08 6.81
CA THR A 46 22.12 -1.71 7.32
C THR A 46 21.50 -0.71 6.35
N VAL A 47 20.63 0.16 6.86
CA VAL A 47 20.32 1.45 6.21
C VAL A 47 21.10 2.57 6.89
N VAL A 48 21.83 3.35 6.09
CA VAL A 48 22.52 4.56 6.55
C VAL A 48 21.68 5.77 6.15
N TYR A 49 21.26 6.61 7.09
CA TYR A 49 20.32 7.71 6.83
C TYR A 49 20.72 9.03 7.51
N TRP A 50 20.37 10.17 6.90
CA TRP A 50 20.70 11.50 7.42
C TRP A 50 19.71 12.57 6.94
N THR A 51 19.66 13.70 7.65
CA THR A 51 19.06 14.96 7.16
C THR A 51 20.17 15.87 6.62
N HIS A 52 19.83 17.05 6.10
CA HIS A 52 20.80 18.06 5.63
C HIS A 52 21.95 18.38 6.61
N ALA A 53 21.78 18.12 7.92
CA ALA A 53 22.84 18.25 8.94
C ALA A 53 24.01 17.25 8.83
N LYS A 54 24.07 16.42 7.78
CA LYS A 54 25.15 15.46 7.40
C LYS A 54 25.56 14.39 8.43
N ARG A 55 25.11 14.43 9.69
CA ARG A 55 25.37 13.38 10.68
C ARG A 55 24.60 12.10 10.32
N LYS A 56 25.31 11.16 9.68
CA LYS A 56 24.79 9.84 9.31
C LYS A 56 24.45 9.01 10.56
N ARG A 57 23.24 8.44 10.56
CA ARG A 57 22.76 7.43 11.51
C ARG A 57 22.69 6.09 10.80
N ARG A 58 22.65 5.00 11.58
CA ARG A 58 22.44 3.63 11.10
C ARG A 58 21.17 3.07 11.70
N ALA A 59 20.49 2.22 10.95
CA ALA A 59 19.46 1.31 11.43
C ALA A 59 19.75 -0.08 10.84
N GLU A 60 19.56 -1.13 11.63
CA GLU A 60 19.78 -2.50 11.18
C GLU A 60 18.44 -3.17 10.90
N GLY A 61 18.32 -3.78 9.72
CA GLY A 61 17.14 -4.53 9.30
C GLY A 61 17.22 -6.03 9.58
N MET A 62 16.12 -6.69 9.27
CA MET A 62 16.05 -8.15 9.13
C MET A 62 16.17 -8.55 7.66
N ARG A 63 16.55 -9.81 7.41
CA ARG A 63 16.59 -10.41 6.06
C ARG A 63 15.71 -11.64 6.03
N THR A 64 14.98 -11.82 4.93
CA THR A 64 14.14 -12.97 4.63
C THR A 64 14.51 -13.54 3.26
N LYS A 65 14.10 -14.79 3.02
CA LYS A 65 14.20 -15.49 1.74
C LYS A 65 13.07 -16.52 1.70
N TYR A 66 12.47 -16.75 0.53
CA TYR A 66 11.41 -17.73 0.36
C TYR A 66 11.58 -18.51 -0.94
N SER A 67 10.91 -19.66 -1.02
CA SER A 67 10.78 -20.46 -2.23
C SER A 67 9.30 -20.73 -2.51
N PHE A 68 8.93 -20.86 -3.79
CA PHE A 68 7.56 -21.04 -4.25
C PHE A 68 7.59 -21.88 -5.53
N PHE A 69 7.09 -23.12 -5.49
CA PHE A 69 7.37 -24.14 -6.50
C PHE A 69 8.89 -24.25 -6.80
N ASN A 70 9.30 -24.04 -8.05
CA ASN A 70 10.70 -24.03 -8.49
C ASN A 70 11.38 -22.65 -8.36
N TYR A 71 10.65 -21.59 -8.01
CA TYR A 71 11.21 -20.27 -7.77
C TYR A 71 11.85 -20.19 -6.38
N THR A 72 12.99 -19.51 -6.29
CA THR A 72 13.61 -19.11 -5.03
C THR A 72 13.97 -17.64 -5.11
N SER A 73 13.62 -16.86 -4.07
CA SER A 73 13.85 -15.42 -4.06
C SER A 73 15.34 -15.06 -3.95
N GLY A 74 15.66 -13.84 -4.36
CA GLY A 74 16.84 -13.14 -3.85
C GLY A 74 16.76 -12.93 -2.33
N PHE A 75 17.76 -12.25 -1.79
CA PHE A 75 17.82 -11.89 -0.38
C PHE A 75 17.01 -10.62 -0.15
N ILE A 76 15.92 -10.72 0.61
CA ILE A 76 14.98 -9.62 0.81
C ILE A 76 15.27 -8.98 2.17
N HIS A 77 15.40 -7.67 2.22
CA HIS A 77 15.74 -6.92 3.43
C HIS A 77 14.61 -5.98 3.84
N HIS A 78 14.37 -5.86 5.14
CA HIS A 78 13.44 -4.88 5.71
C HIS A 78 14.07 -4.19 6.93
N CYS A 79 14.23 -2.87 6.85
CA CYS A 79 14.77 -2.06 7.94
C CYS A 79 13.75 -0.97 8.32
N ASN A 80 13.29 -0.99 9.58
CA ASN A 80 12.40 0.06 10.09
C ASN A 80 13.22 1.18 10.74
N ILE A 81 13.31 2.32 10.07
CA ILE A 81 13.99 3.52 10.58
C ILE A 81 13.02 4.27 11.47
N THR A 82 13.29 4.34 12.78
CA THR A 82 12.39 4.95 13.78
C THR A 82 12.91 6.29 14.31
N HIS A 83 12.06 7.00 15.05
CA HIS A 83 12.36 8.29 15.69
C HIS A 83 12.82 9.37 14.68
N LEU A 84 12.12 9.42 13.55
CA LEU A 84 12.26 10.49 12.56
C LEU A 84 11.56 11.76 13.06
N LYS A 85 12.01 12.91 12.53
CA LYS A 85 11.29 14.19 12.67
C LYS A 85 10.17 14.26 11.64
N HIS A 86 9.06 14.92 11.95
CA HIS A 86 8.03 15.29 10.97
C HIS A 86 8.55 16.32 9.97
N ASP A 87 7.87 16.43 8.83
CA ASP A 87 8.10 17.45 7.80
C ASP A 87 9.58 17.65 7.45
N THR A 88 10.31 16.54 7.27
CA THR A 88 11.77 16.55 7.14
C THR A 88 12.20 15.65 5.99
N LYS A 89 12.98 16.21 5.06
CA LYS A 89 13.65 15.41 4.02
C LYS A 89 14.80 14.60 4.62
N TYR A 90 14.73 13.30 4.42
CA TYR A 90 15.77 12.32 4.77
C TYR A 90 16.38 11.75 3.50
N TYR A 91 17.70 11.59 3.52
CA TYR A 91 18.45 10.80 2.55
C TYR A 91 18.80 9.47 3.19
N TYR A 92 18.80 8.40 2.41
CA TYR A 92 19.20 7.07 2.88
C TYR A 92 19.98 6.29 1.83
N THR A 93 20.86 5.40 2.29
CA THR A 93 21.71 4.53 1.47
C THR A 93 21.53 3.08 1.90
N VAL A 94 21.38 2.19 0.90
CA VAL A 94 21.36 0.73 1.00
C VAL A 94 22.54 0.12 0.21
N GLY A 95 22.82 -1.18 0.40
CA GLY A 95 23.95 -1.86 -0.26
C GLY A 95 25.31 -1.64 0.41
N VAL A 96 25.30 -1.30 1.71
CA VAL A 96 26.52 -1.04 2.49
C VAL A 96 27.47 -2.24 2.44
N GLY A 97 28.70 -2.02 1.97
CA GLY A 97 29.73 -3.06 1.81
C GLY A 97 30.02 -3.42 0.35
N HIS A 98 29.08 -3.16 -0.57
CA HIS A 98 29.23 -3.43 -2.01
C HIS A 98 28.78 -2.19 -2.80
N THR A 99 28.02 -2.39 -3.89
CA THR A 99 27.43 -1.29 -4.67
C THR A 99 26.35 -0.58 -3.87
N THR A 100 26.61 0.67 -3.47
CA THR A 100 25.64 1.47 -2.70
C THR A 100 24.70 2.27 -3.61
N ARG A 101 23.40 2.31 -3.27
CA ARG A 101 22.41 3.20 -3.89
C ARG A 101 21.84 4.15 -2.85
N THR A 102 21.65 5.42 -3.22
CA THR A 102 21.17 6.48 -2.35
C THR A 102 19.89 7.09 -2.89
N PHE A 103 18.93 7.30 -2.01
CA PHE A 103 17.59 7.80 -2.31
C PHE A 103 17.19 8.87 -1.27
N SER A 104 16.00 9.45 -1.40
CA SER A 104 15.44 10.34 -0.38
C SER A 104 13.93 10.18 -0.24
N PHE A 105 13.41 10.51 0.93
CA PHE A 105 11.97 10.62 1.20
C PHE A 105 11.71 11.83 2.10
N MET A 106 10.46 12.27 2.18
CA MET A 106 10.01 13.29 3.12
C MET A 106 9.06 12.66 4.13
N THR A 107 9.30 12.87 5.43
CA THR A 107 8.33 12.48 6.45
C THR A 107 7.10 13.39 6.40
N PRO A 108 5.89 12.87 6.68
CA PRO A 108 4.70 13.71 6.73
C PRO A 108 4.81 14.73 7.89
N PRO A 109 4.04 15.83 7.82
CA PRO A 109 3.80 16.68 8.98
C PRO A 109 3.20 15.89 10.16
N GLU A 110 3.20 16.51 11.34
CA GLU A 110 2.55 15.90 12.52
C GLU A 110 1.04 15.76 12.30
N VAL A 111 0.44 14.74 12.92
CA VAL A 111 -1.00 14.46 12.76
C VAL A 111 -1.82 15.56 13.44
N GLY A 112 -2.68 16.23 12.68
CA GLY A 112 -3.54 17.31 13.16
C GLY A 112 -4.76 17.53 12.26
N PRO A 113 -5.83 18.17 12.77
CA PRO A 113 -7.13 18.24 12.08
C PRO A 113 -7.05 18.99 10.74
N ASP A 114 -6.34 20.12 10.70
CA ASP A 114 -6.29 21.02 9.54
C ASP A 114 -5.03 20.83 8.68
N VAL A 115 -4.33 19.70 8.84
CA VAL A 115 -3.06 19.45 8.15
C VAL A 115 -3.34 18.97 6.71
N PRO A 116 -2.94 19.73 5.67
CA PRO A 116 -3.17 19.34 4.29
C PRO A 116 -2.26 18.18 3.88
N TYR A 117 -2.76 17.31 2.99
CA TYR A 117 -1.96 16.26 2.37
C TYR A 117 -2.58 15.83 1.03
N THR A 118 -1.73 15.41 0.10
CA THR A 118 -2.14 14.84 -1.19
C THR A 118 -1.84 13.35 -1.17
N PHE A 119 -2.83 12.51 -1.50
CA PHE A 119 -2.68 11.06 -1.59
C PHE A 119 -2.85 10.62 -3.04
N GLY A 120 -1.88 9.85 -3.55
CA GLY A 120 -2.06 9.06 -4.76
C GLY A 120 -3.03 7.91 -4.54
N LEU A 121 -3.78 7.55 -5.59
CA LEU A 121 -4.75 6.47 -5.59
C LEU A 121 -4.57 5.64 -6.87
N ILE A 122 -4.13 4.40 -6.73
CA ILE A 122 -3.88 3.47 -7.84
C ILE A 122 -4.36 2.08 -7.41
N GLY A 123 -5.26 1.47 -8.18
CA GLY A 123 -5.66 0.06 -8.06
C GLY A 123 -5.21 -0.73 -9.29
N ASP A 124 -5.00 -2.03 -9.10
CA ASP A 124 -4.85 -3.04 -10.17
C ASP A 124 -3.89 -2.62 -11.30
N LEU A 125 -2.74 -2.05 -10.91
CA LEU A 125 -1.73 -1.47 -11.81
C LEU A 125 -1.21 -2.49 -12.83
N GLY A 126 -0.73 -3.66 -12.38
CA GLY A 126 -0.09 -4.65 -13.25
C GLY A 126 1.31 -4.26 -13.72
N GLN A 127 1.68 -4.67 -14.93
CA GLN A 127 2.99 -4.42 -15.57
C GLN A 127 2.89 -4.40 -17.12
N SER A 128 1.78 -3.88 -17.66
CA SER A 128 1.56 -3.61 -19.08
C SER A 128 2.18 -2.26 -19.49
N TYR A 129 2.02 -1.86 -20.76
CA TYR A 129 2.37 -0.51 -21.21
C TYR A 129 1.42 0.56 -20.64
N ASP A 130 0.15 0.22 -20.43
CA ASP A 130 -0.82 1.08 -19.77
C ASP A 130 -0.45 1.28 -18.30
N SER A 131 0.04 0.23 -17.61
CA SER A 131 0.59 0.33 -16.25
C SER A 131 1.71 1.37 -16.15
N ASN A 132 2.64 1.36 -17.12
CA ASN A 132 3.75 2.31 -17.15
C ASN A 132 3.26 3.74 -17.44
N THR A 133 2.25 3.87 -18.29
CA THR A 133 1.60 5.15 -18.61
C THR A 133 0.88 5.73 -17.39
N THR A 134 0.13 4.91 -16.65
CA THR A 134 -0.51 5.27 -15.37
C THR A 134 0.51 5.78 -14.36
N LEU A 135 1.64 5.09 -14.20
CA LEU A 135 2.71 5.53 -13.29
C LEU A 135 3.36 6.84 -13.77
N THR A 136 3.69 6.96 -15.05
CA THR A 136 4.26 8.20 -15.62
C THR A 136 3.31 9.39 -15.43
N HIS A 137 2.00 9.18 -15.58
CA HIS A 137 0.98 10.19 -15.28
C HIS A 137 0.89 10.51 -13.78
N TYR A 138 1.16 9.54 -12.90
CA TYR A 138 1.22 9.77 -11.46
C TYR A 138 2.45 10.60 -11.06
N GLU A 139 3.65 10.26 -11.55
CA GLU A 139 4.92 10.94 -11.27
C GLU A 139 4.97 12.36 -11.87
N THR A 140 4.33 12.57 -13.02
CA THR A 140 4.19 13.91 -13.62
C THR A 140 3.12 14.78 -12.96
N ASN A 141 2.25 14.21 -12.10
CA ASN A 141 1.48 15.01 -11.15
C ASN A 141 2.40 15.40 -9.97
N PRO A 142 2.41 16.67 -9.52
CA PRO A 142 3.28 17.11 -8.42
C PRO A 142 2.85 16.45 -7.10
N GLY A 143 3.48 15.33 -6.74
CA GLY A 143 3.01 14.44 -5.67
C GLY A 143 4.11 13.59 -4.99
N GLU A 144 4.40 12.40 -5.52
CA GLU A 144 5.30 11.38 -4.94
C GLU A 144 5.81 10.44 -6.06
N ASP A 145 7.10 10.05 -6.05
CA ASP A 145 7.71 9.12 -7.04
C ASP A 145 7.96 7.71 -6.44
N GLU A 146 8.09 6.68 -7.31
CA GLU A 146 8.57 5.28 -7.08
C GLU A 146 7.52 4.14 -6.81
N PRO A 147 7.54 3.00 -7.57
CA PRO A 147 6.52 1.92 -7.53
C PRO A 147 6.90 0.55 -6.86
N PHE A 148 5.95 -0.42 -6.99
CA PHE A 148 5.87 -1.81 -6.45
C PHE A 148 6.85 -2.85 -7.11
N ILE A 149 6.87 -4.20 -6.96
CA ILE A 149 5.88 -5.32 -6.78
C ILE A 149 6.54 -6.50 -5.98
N PRO A 150 5.90 -7.61 -5.48
CA PRO A 150 4.56 -7.87 -4.91
C PRO A 150 4.52 -8.24 -3.38
N PHE A 151 3.32 -8.24 -2.78
CA PHE A 151 2.93 -8.10 -1.35
C PHE A 151 3.70 -8.85 -0.20
N ILE A 152 3.29 -10.05 0.26
CA ILE A 152 3.49 -10.49 1.67
C ILE A 152 4.95 -10.52 2.16
N HIS A 153 5.86 -11.13 1.38
CA HIS A 153 7.26 -11.33 1.79
C HIS A 153 8.19 -10.15 1.45
N ARG A 154 7.67 -9.11 0.78
CA ARG A 154 8.48 -7.98 0.31
C ARG A 154 7.92 -6.62 0.80
N TYR A 155 6.60 -6.50 0.99
CA TYR A 155 5.90 -5.31 1.46
C TYR A 155 5.52 -5.50 2.92
N HIS A 156 6.49 -5.31 3.80
CA HIS A 156 6.24 -5.19 5.22
C HIS A 156 5.44 -3.92 5.52
N VAL A 157 4.27 -4.08 6.15
CA VAL A 157 3.38 -2.99 6.56
C VAL A 157 3.40 -2.78 8.09
N PRO A 158 3.02 -1.61 8.63
CA PRO A 158 3.17 -1.29 10.05
C PRO A 158 2.07 -1.89 10.95
N TYR A 159 1.55 -3.08 10.62
CA TYR A 159 0.33 -3.65 11.21
C TYR A 159 0.37 -3.79 12.75
N LYS A 160 1.53 -4.15 13.32
CA LYS A 160 1.72 -4.23 14.77
C LYS A 160 1.53 -2.87 15.47
N SER A 161 1.82 -1.75 14.79
CA SER A 161 1.67 -0.40 15.34
C SER A 161 0.20 0.00 15.55
N SER A 162 -0.72 -0.60 14.79
CA SER A 162 -2.17 -0.48 14.99
C SER A 162 -2.76 -1.63 15.81
N GLN A 163 -1.93 -2.39 16.53
CA GLN A 163 -2.32 -3.56 17.32
C GLN A 163 -2.98 -4.69 16.50
N SER A 164 -2.76 -4.73 15.18
CA SER A 164 -3.21 -5.85 14.35
C SER A 164 -2.32 -7.09 14.56
N THR A 165 -2.93 -8.25 14.39
CA THR A 165 -2.26 -9.57 14.39
C THR A 165 -1.76 -9.98 13.01
N SER A 166 -2.12 -9.26 11.94
CA SER A 166 -1.91 -9.67 10.53
C SER A 166 -1.49 -8.50 9.64
N PRO A 167 -0.58 -8.70 8.66
CA PRO A 167 -0.24 -7.68 7.67
C PRO A 167 -1.38 -7.34 6.70
N PHE A 168 -2.43 -8.17 6.61
CA PHE A 168 -3.53 -7.94 5.66
C PHE A 168 -4.56 -6.90 6.12
N TRP A 169 -4.58 -6.52 7.40
CA TRP A 169 -5.47 -5.48 7.91
C TRP A 169 -4.76 -4.64 8.97
N TYR A 170 -4.81 -3.32 8.85
CA TYR A 170 -4.12 -2.38 9.75
C TYR A 170 -4.69 -0.97 9.63
N SER A 171 -4.19 -0.03 10.43
CA SER A 171 -4.46 1.39 10.22
C SER A 171 -3.25 2.27 10.47
N ILE A 172 -3.18 3.38 9.74
CA ILE A 172 -2.16 4.43 9.91
C ILE A 172 -2.83 5.79 10.02
N LYS A 173 -2.13 6.74 10.64
CA LYS A 173 -2.44 8.16 10.58
C LYS A 173 -1.32 8.87 9.82
N ARG A 174 -1.68 9.75 8.89
CA ARG A 174 -0.77 10.58 8.09
C ARG A 174 -1.47 11.92 7.85
N ALA A 175 -0.85 13.03 8.28
CA ALA A 175 -1.49 14.35 8.31
C ALA A 175 -2.86 14.31 9.01
N SER A 176 -3.92 14.82 8.40
CA SER A 176 -5.30 14.81 8.90
C SER A 176 -6.03 13.47 8.74
N ALA A 177 -5.51 12.53 7.95
CA ALA A 177 -6.20 11.28 7.62
C ALA A 177 -5.93 10.14 8.64
N HIS A 178 -6.98 9.38 8.97
CA HIS A 178 -6.88 8.06 9.61
C HIS A 178 -7.31 7.00 8.60
N ILE A 179 -6.34 6.30 8.02
CA ILE A 179 -6.53 5.32 6.95
C ILE A 179 -6.67 3.93 7.57
N ILE A 180 -7.72 3.20 7.20
CA ILE A 180 -7.96 1.81 7.60
C ILE A 180 -7.84 0.94 6.36
N VAL A 181 -6.93 -0.03 6.39
CA VAL A 181 -6.73 -1.02 5.34
C VAL A 181 -7.41 -2.32 5.77
N LEU A 182 -8.33 -2.80 4.94
CA LEU A 182 -9.06 -4.05 5.10
C LEU A 182 -8.65 -5.05 4.00
N SER A 183 -8.91 -6.34 4.19
CA SER A 183 -8.65 -7.38 3.20
C SER A 183 -9.92 -8.15 2.86
N SER A 184 -10.41 -7.94 1.64
CA SER A 184 -11.58 -8.62 1.06
C SER A 184 -11.40 -10.12 0.87
N TYR A 185 -10.15 -10.61 0.92
CA TYR A 185 -9.78 -12.03 0.79
C TYR A 185 -9.38 -12.68 2.13
N SER A 186 -9.56 -11.96 3.24
CA SER A 186 -9.36 -12.46 4.61
C SER A 186 -10.70 -12.74 5.30
N ALA A 187 -10.68 -13.48 6.41
CA ALA A 187 -11.90 -13.83 7.13
C ALA A 187 -12.55 -12.61 7.84
N TYR A 188 -13.76 -12.23 7.44
CA TYR A 188 -14.57 -11.18 8.11
C TYR A 188 -15.97 -11.65 8.57
N GLY A 189 -16.35 -12.90 8.31
CA GLY A 189 -17.60 -13.47 8.81
C GLY A 189 -17.58 -13.69 10.33
N LYS A 190 -18.76 -13.63 10.97
CA LYS A 190 -18.91 -13.69 12.44
C LYS A 190 -18.22 -14.91 13.09
N TYR A 191 -18.03 -16.02 12.36
CA TYR A 191 -17.22 -17.17 12.77
C TYR A 191 -16.43 -17.83 11.59
N THR A 192 -15.59 -17.04 10.90
CA THR A 192 -14.48 -17.47 9.99
C THR A 192 -14.87 -18.10 8.61
N PRO A 193 -13.94 -18.57 7.74
CA PRO A 193 -13.71 -17.93 6.42
C PRO A 193 -14.40 -18.61 5.21
N GLN A 194 -14.64 -17.81 4.17
CA GLN A 194 -14.83 -18.24 2.76
C GLN A 194 -16.05 -19.14 2.46
N TYR A 195 -17.28 -18.62 2.59
CA TYR A 195 -18.49 -19.34 2.16
C TYR A 195 -19.00 -18.92 0.76
N LYS A 196 -18.20 -19.16 -0.31
CA LYS A 196 -18.58 -19.09 -1.76
C LYS A 196 -18.82 -17.66 -2.34
N TRP A 197 -17.82 -16.84 -2.69
CA TRP A 197 -16.69 -16.95 -3.65
C TRP A 197 -16.86 -16.38 -5.09
N LEU A 198 -17.98 -15.72 -5.47
CA LEU A 198 -17.88 -14.73 -6.57
C LEU A 198 -18.96 -13.64 -6.51
N PHE A 199 -20.23 -14.00 -6.35
CA PHE A 199 -21.31 -13.02 -6.18
C PHE A 199 -21.41 -12.46 -4.74
N MET A 200 -20.62 -13.00 -3.80
CA MET A 200 -20.74 -12.69 -2.36
C MET A 200 -19.52 -12.04 -1.72
N GLU A 201 -18.39 -11.86 -2.42
CA GLU A 201 -17.18 -11.29 -1.79
C GLU A 201 -17.38 -9.83 -1.36
N GLY A 202 -17.94 -8.98 -2.24
CA GLY A 202 -18.34 -7.62 -1.87
C GLY A 202 -19.54 -7.60 -0.92
N GLU A 203 -20.58 -8.41 -1.18
CA GLU A 203 -21.85 -8.34 -0.45
C GLU A 203 -21.73 -8.76 1.02
N THR A 204 -20.98 -9.82 1.32
CA THR A 204 -20.79 -10.24 2.72
C THR A 204 -19.90 -9.26 3.49
N MET A 205 -18.94 -8.60 2.82
CA MET A 205 -18.19 -7.49 3.39
C MET A 205 -19.09 -6.26 3.63
N ARG A 206 -19.97 -5.92 2.68
CA ARG A 206 -20.95 -4.83 2.79
C ARG A 206 -21.89 -5.04 3.99
N VAL A 207 -22.55 -6.19 4.07
CA VAL A 207 -23.48 -6.53 5.17
C VAL A 207 -22.80 -6.43 6.54
N MET A 208 -21.52 -6.79 6.65
CA MET A 208 -20.76 -6.73 7.90
C MET A 208 -20.26 -5.31 8.26
N PHE A 209 -19.82 -4.51 7.29
CA PHE A 209 -19.12 -3.24 7.55
C PHE A 209 -19.85 -1.97 7.15
N GLU A 210 -20.79 -1.98 6.20
CA GLU A 210 -21.54 -0.78 5.81
C GLU A 210 -22.30 -0.13 6.99
N PRO A 211 -22.96 -0.88 7.90
CA PRO A 211 -23.55 -0.28 9.11
C PRO A 211 -22.52 0.42 10.00
N TRP A 212 -21.26 -0.02 9.99
CA TRP A 212 -20.17 0.62 10.70
C TRP A 212 -19.67 1.86 9.96
N PHE A 213 -19.53 1.81 8.63
CA PHE A 213 -19.11 2.96 7.83
C PHE A 213 -20.09 4.12 7.98
N VAL A 214 -21.40 3.86 7.93
CA VAL A 214 -22.46 4.84 8.18
C VAL A 214 -22.43 5.35 9.62
N LYS A 215 -22.34 4.45 10.62
CA LYS A 215 -22.31 4.83 12.04
C LYS A 215 -21.12 5.72 12.41
N TYR A 216 -19.95 5.45 11.84
CA TYR A 216 -18.72 6.20 12.09
C TYR A 216 -18.47 7.33 11.07
N LYS A 217 -19.40 7.57 10.15
CA LYS A 217 -19.35 8.63 9.13
C LYS A 217 -18.05 8.62 8.34
N VAL A 218 -17.69 7.45 7.81
CA VAL A 218 -16.54 7.30 6.91
C VAL A 218 -16.74 8.26 5.72
N ASP A 219 -15.71 9.04 5.37
CA ASP A 219 -15.81 10.03 4.31
C ASP A 219 -15.87 9.40 2.92
N VAL A 220 -14.96 8.47 2.67
CA VAL A 220 -14.75 7.81 1.37
C VAL A 220 -14.24 6.38 1.57
N VAL A 221 -14.63 5.47 0.67
CA VAL A 221 -14.11 4.11 0.57
C VAL A 221 -13.54 3.92 -0.84
N PHE A 222 -12.26 3.54 -0.92
CA PHE A 222 -11.59 3.23 -2.18
C PHE A 222 -11.52 1.71 -2.39
N ALA A 223 -11.80 1.26 -3.62
CA ALA A 223 -11.67 -0.12 -4.05
C ALA A 223 -11.04 -0.20 -5.45
N GLY A 224 -10.39 -1.34 -5.72
CA GLY A 224 -9.95 -1.72 -7.06
C GLY A 224 -10.83 -2.84 -7.62
N HIS A 225 -10.21 -3.90 -8.14
CA HIS A 225 -10.78 -5.15 -8.64
C HIS A 225 -11.64 -5.04 -9.90
N VAL A 226 -12.53 -4.05 -10.00
CA VAL A 226 -13.22 -3.74 -11.26
C VAL A 226 -12.32 -2.81 -12.08
N HIS A 227 -11.95 -3.23 -13.29
CA HIS A 227 -11.04 -2.50 -14.18
C HIS A 227 -11.74 -1.35 -14.92
N ALA A 228 -12.25 -0.41 -14.13
CA ALA A 228 -12.90 0.82 -14.54
C ALA A 228 -12.90 1.85 -13.39
N TYR A 229 -13.17 3.11 -13.72
CA TYR A 229 -13.50 4.13 -12.74
C TYR A 229 -15.02 4.19 -12.48
N GLU A 230 -15.41 4.20 -11.20
CA GLU A 230 -16.79 4.50 -10.78
C GLU A 230 -16.78 5.34 -9.50
N ARG A 231 -17.78 6.22 -9.34
CA ARG A 231 -17.98 7.00 -8.11
C ARG A 231 -19.47 7.05 -7.75
N SER A 232 -19.80 6.62 -6.55
CA SER A 232 -21.17 6.61 -6.05
C SER A 232 -21.64 7.99 -5.58
N GLU A 233 -22.96 8.13 -5.42
CA GLU A 233 -23.56 9.08 -4.49
C GLU A 233 -23.35 8.62 -3.03
N ARG A 234 -23.58 9.49 -2.04
CA ARG A 234 -23.65 9.05 -0.63
C ARG A 234 -24.97 8.29 -0.40
N VAL A 235 -24.89 6.96 -0.39
CA VAL A 235 -26.03 6.05 -0.25
C VAL A 235 -25.74 4.95 0.77
N SER A 236 -26.77 4.43 1.42
CA SER A 236 -26.68 3.23 2.27
C SER A 236 -27.79 2.22 2.00
N ASN A 237 -27.50 0.93 2.23
CA ASN A 237 -28.43 -0.20 2.09
C ASN A 237 -28.43 -1.08 3.35
N ILE A 238 -28.51 -0.42 4.52
CA ILE A 238 -28.40 -1.04 5.85
C ILE A 238 -29.75 -1.34 6.53
N ALA A 239 -30.87 -1.06 5.86
CA ALA A 239 -32.22 -1.21 6.42
C ALA A 239 -32.79 -2.64 6.30
N TYR A 240 -32.21 -3.48 5.46
CA TYR A 240 -32.72 -4.82 5.15
C TYR A 240 -32.70 -5.76 6.37
N ASN A 241 -33.83 -6.41 6.69
CA ASN A 241 -33.94 -7.36 7.81
C ASN A 241 -34.58 -8.71 7.43
N ILE A 242 -34.47 -9.13 6.17
CA ILE A 242 -35.18 -10.26 5.53
C ILE A 242 -36.68 -10.00 5.36
N VAL A 243 -37.40 -9.69 6.45
CA VAL A 243 -38.87 -9.61 6.47
C VAL A 243 -39.42 -8.33 5.83
N ASN A 244 -38.70 -7.21 5.97
CA ASN A 244 -39.16 -5.89 5.52
C ASN A 244 -38.96 -5.61 4.02
N GLY A 245 -38.18 -6.43 3.31
CA GLY A 245 -37.87 -6.22 1.89
C GLY A 245 -37.10 -4.94 1.56
N LEU A 246 -36.56 -4.22 2.55
CA LEU A 246 -35.89 -2.92 2.35
C LEU A 246 -34.43 -3.09 1.87
N SER A 247 -34.27 -3.62 0.65
CA SER A 247 -32.97 -3.95 0.04
C SER A 247 -32.50 -2.98 -1.05
N THR A 248 -33.17 -1.83 -1.20
CA THR A 248 -32.80 -0.78 -2.18
C THR A 248 -31.93 0.28 -1.50
N PRO A 249 -30.76 0.64 -2.07
CA PRO A 249 -29.95 1.75 -1.56
C PRO A 249 -30.72 3.08 -1.52
N VAL A 250 -30.60 3.81 -0.42
CA VAL A 250 -31.22 5.14 -0.22
C VAL A 250 -30.16 6.21 0.01
N LYS A 251 -30.47 7.48 -0.31
CA LYS A 251 -29.56 8.60 -0.05
C LYS A 251 -29.36 8.78 1.46
N ASP A 252 -28.11 8.81 1.90
CA ASP A 252 -27.73 8.90 3.31
C ASP A 252 -26.46 9.75 3.47
N GLN A 253 -26.59 10.94 4.07
CA GLN A 253 -25.47 11.85 4.27
C GLN A 253 -24.46 11.37 5.34
N SER A 254 -24.75 10.30 6.06
CA SER A 254 -23.79 9.64 6.96
C SER A 254 -23.00 8.52 6.27
N ALA A 255 -23.40 8.10 5.05
CA ALA A 255 -22.69 7.10 4.28
C ALA A 255 -21.48 7.70 3.54
N PRO A 256 -20.40 6.91 3.32
CA PRO A 256 -19.27 7.34 2.51
C PRO A 256 -19.64 7.54 1.04
N VAL A 257 -18.75 8.21 0.31
CA VAL A 257 -18.67 8.04 -1.15
C VAL A 257 -17.85 6.78 -1.43
N TYR A 258 -18.34 5.89 -2.29
CA TYR A 258 -17.57 4.74 -2.77
C TYR A 258 -16.91 5.11 -4.11
N ILE A 259 -15.61 4.82 -4.24
CA ILE A 259 -14.83 5.06 -5.45
C ILE A 259 -14.12 3.77 -5.86
N THR A 260 -14.43 3.33 -7.07
CA THR A 260 -13.72 2.27 -7.79
C THR A 260 -12.62 2.92 -8.63
N ILE A 261 -11.38 2.45 -8.49
CA ILE A 261 -10.20 2.95 -9.21
C ILE A 261 -9.24 1.79 -9.53
N GLY A 262 -9.82 0.69 -10.06
CA GLY A 262 -9.09 -0.51 -10.49
C GLY A 262 -8.60 -0.44 -11.95
N ASP A 263 -8.61 0.74 -12.54
CA ASP A 263 -8.27 1.03 -13.94
C ASP A 263 -6.76 1.32 -14.17
N GLY A 264 -5.88 0.87 -13.26
CA GLY A 264 -4.44 1.12 -13.34
C GLY A 264 -3.72 0.52 -14.55
N GLY A 265 -4.36 -0.36 -15.32
CA GLY A 265 -3.88 -0.85 -16.61
C GLY A 265 -3.29 -2.26 -16.59
N ASN A 266 -3.78 -3.17 -15.72
CA ASN A 266 -3.32 -4.57 -15.75
C ASN A 266 -3.64 -5.30 -17.07
N LEU A 267 -3.01 -6.47 -17.24
CA LEU A 267 -3.03 -7.25 -18.48
C LEU A 267 -4.40 -7.85 -18.86
N GLU A 268 -5.38 -7.87 -17.96
CA GLU A 268 -6.73 -8.35 -18.26
C GLU A 268 -7.54 -7.31 -19.06
N GLY A 269 -7.10 -6.05 -19.06
CA GLY A 269 -7.76 -4.95 -19.75
C GLY A 269 -8.99 -4.40 -19.01
N LEU A 270 -9.69 -3.47 -19.66
CA LEU A 270 -10.89 -2.83 -19.11
C LEU A 270 -12.06 -3.82 -18.97
N ALA A 271 -12.87 -3.60 -17.93
CA ALA A 271 -14.09 -4.39 -17.71
C ALA A 271 -15.08 -4.19 -18.88
N THR A 272 -15.36 -5.26 -19.62
CA THR A 272 -16.34 -5.26 -20.72
C THR A 272 -17.77 -5.38 -20.18
N LYS A 273 -18.73 -4.72 -20.85
CA LYS A 273 -20.17 -4.84 -20.58
C LYS A 273 -20.76 -6.16 -21.09
#